data_AF-A0A6P8F9T9-F1
#
_entry.id   AF-A0A6P8F9T9-F1
#
_cell.length_a   1.000
_cell.length_b   1.000
_cell.length_c   1.000
_cell.angle_alpha   90.00
_cell.angle_beta   90.00
_cell.angle_gamma   90.00
#
_symmetry.space_group_name_H-M   'P 1'
#
loop_
_entity.id
_entity.type
_entity.pdbx_description
1 polymer ?
#
loop_
_entity_poly.entity_id
_entity_poly.type
_entity_poly.pdbx_seq_one_letter_code
_entity_poly.pdbx_strand_id
1 'polypeptide(L)'
;MCVTYALLLFALWGSACCVQYRAEFNMAGVMGYVQFDSASAKANASLTGTGTCGALNLSLSVFPVMYGTFRQPCLETHIGASVFDFSISSPVSTANVSSLFAQMSNLDALSLTVTTCDGTKSCAVVRREEQARTWRARFFTPVAGDVYFRQIAGVEEATVLADLYYVQRSAANLANVSVRLVSASSATSCDALLSSSTDLAGQTTLGTLSVGSPVTAVKSRLHVSSFNGSTARYLLLHMSATNSFECAQIRVLEEKVVVSRVDMRGIKGYVMFSQACPFHTTMIRVNLTNLRGLVGPYHVHNYPLPETRSPPQSRCTNDNIGGHWNPFNVNVSSPAYPSGPGSTHDLYEVGDLSSKHGFLTERRELEGSFVDFSLPLFGRNSIVGRSMVIHEPNGARFVCSSIGYPGAVTVGRVVFQFPVVGTVLLTQLTSNPDSDVSIFLDLSYGVPSTQATQGHNWHVHMYPIGSATDDNLSRCGTTGGHWNPFNANVTDGTYATYCRPESQFACEIGDLSSKNRRLDLGPEVGVLAAKSFFTDSTLLLSGTTSSIGRSLVIHAENGGGPRIACANLTLLRLPAASTGSWLGGGVSTGSVRFSQDSPQGLTKLNVSLSNLGGL
;
A
#
# COMPACT_ATOMS: atom_id res chain seq x y z
N MET A 1 46.01 11.80 -49.43
CA MET A 1 44.71 11.59 -48.74
C MET A 1 44.98 11.65 -47.25
N CYS A 2 44.60 12.75 -46.63
CA CYS A 2 44.74 13.00 -45.19
C CYS A 2 43.72 12.16 -44.42
N VAL A 3 44.18 11.37 -43.45
CA VAL A 3 43.36 10.98 -42.31
C VAL A 3 44.23 11.12 -41.07
N THR A 4 44.01 12.22 -40.36
CA THR A 4 44.60 12.55 -39.07
C THR A 4 43.96 11.71 -37.96
N TYR A 5 44.81 11.08 -37.16
CA TYR A 5 44.44 10.49 -35.87
C TYR A 5 44.06 11.61 -34.89
N ALA A 6 42.79 11.65 -34.47
CA ALA A 6 42.34 12.47 -33.35
C ALA A 6 42.04 11.54 -32.16
N LEU A 7 43.04 11.37 -31.30
CA LEU A 7 42.87 10.79 -29.96
C LEU A 7 42.10 11.81 -29.10
N LEU A 8 40.83 11.53 -28.82
CA LEU A 8 40.04 12.24 -27.81
C LEU A 8 40.42 11.71 -26.43
N LEU A 9 41.37 12.40 -25.78
CA LEU A 9 41.54 12.37 -24.33
C LEU A 9 40.30 13.02 -23.70
N PHE A 10 39.38 12.20 -23.16
CA PHE A 10 38.40 12.69 -22.20
C PHE A 10 39.13 12.99 -20.89
N ALA A 11 39.36 14.27 -20.64
CA ALA A 11 39.82 14.77 -19.36
C ALA A 11 38.78 14.39 -18.28
N LEU A 12 39.26 13.65 -17.27
CA LEU A 12 38.64 13.49 -15.96
C LEU A 12 38.57 14.86 -15.27
N TRP A 13 37.57 15.65 -15.62
CA TRP A 13 37.10 16.75 -14.80
C TRP A 13 35.85 16.26 -14.12
N GLY A 14 35.99 15.96 -12.82
CA GLY A 14 34.86 15.66 -11.96
C GLY A 14 33.83 16.77 -12.12
N SER A 15 32.73 16.45 -12.78
CA SER A 15 31.60 17.35 -12.91
C SER A 15 31.09 17.56 -11.49
N ALA A 16 31.22 18.78 -10.96
CA ALA A 16 30.37 19.22 -9.88
C ALA A 16 28.94 19.15 -10.42
N CYS A 17 28.30 17.99 -10.29
CA CYS A 17 26.99 17.73 -10.85
C CYS A 17 26.03 18.74 -10.20
N CYS A 18 25.47 19.63 -11.01
CA CYS A 18 24.37 20.48 -10.59
C CYS A 18 23.18 19.54 -10.29
N VAL A 19 22.78 19.46 -9.03
CA VAL A 19 21.66 18.61 -8.63
C VAL A 19 20.47 19.51 -8.34
N GLN A 20 19.36 19.19 -8.99
CA GLN A 20 18.08 19.84 -8.73
C GLN A 20 17.16 18.93 -7.92
N TYR A 21 16.48 19.53 -6.95
CA TYR A 21 15.46 18.88 -6.16
C TYR A 21 14.14 19.63 -6.29
N ARG A 22 13.02 18.93 -6.21
CA ARG A 22 11.69 19.54 -6.32
C ARG A 22 10.74 18.91 -5.31
N ALA A 23 9.98 19.76 -4.64
CA ALA A 23 8.87 19.40 -3.77
C ALA A 23 7.58 19.96 -4.37
N GLU A 24 6.62 19.10 -4.72
CA GLU A 24 5.35 19.50 -5.31
C GLU A 24 4.22 19.43 -4.28
N PHE A 25 3.48 20.53 -4.14
CA PHE A 25 2.41 20.68 -3.17
C PHE A 25 1.05 20.55 -3.86
N ASN A 26 0.18 19.75 -3.24
CA ASN A 26 -1.23 19.63 -3.58
C ASN A 26 -1.96 19.02 -2.37
N MET A 27 -1.93 19.76 -1.24
CA MET A 27 -2.65 19.39 -0.02
C MET A 27 -2.88 20.60 0.89
N ALA A 28 -3.88 20.50 1.76
CA ALA A 28 -4.21 21.50 2.76
C ALA A 28 -4.38 22.92 2.18
N GLY A 29 -5.02 23.01 1.01
CA GLY A 29 -5.24 24.28 0.29
C GLY A 29 -4.03 24.84 -0.45
N VAL A 30 -2.82 24.29 -0.24
CA VAL A 30 -1.60 24.75 -0.90
C VAL A 30 -1.31 23.94 -2.17
N MET A 31 -1.06 24.66 -3.27
CA MET A 31 -0.61 24.10 -4.54
C MET A 31 0.66 24.78 -5.02
N GLY A 32 1.45 24.08 -5.85
CA GLY A 32 2.63 24.64 -6.51
C GLY A 32 3.88 23.82 -6.22
N TYR A 33 5.05 24.47 -6.18
CA TYR A 33 6.32 23.79 -5.92
C TYR A 33 7.36 24.66 -5.23
N VAL A 34 8.35 23.98 -4.66
CA VAL A 34 9.64 24.57 -4.29
C VAL A 34 10.75 23.76 -4.96
N GLN A 35 11.60 24.45 -5.72
CA GLN A 35 12.74 23.84 -6.41
C GLN A 35 14.05 24.30 -5.77
N PHE A 36 14.90 23.34 -5.41
CA PHE A 36 16.23 23.59 -4.85
C PHE A 36 17.27 23.33 -5.91
N ASP A 37 18.24 24.23 -6.03
CA ASP A 37 19.38 24.11 -6.93
C ASP A 37 20.66 24.10 -6.10
N SER A 38 21.38 22.98 -6.10
CA SER A 38 22.56 22.80 -5.25
C SER A 38 23.76 23.62 -5.71
N ALA A 39 23.83 23.98 -6.99
CA ALA A 39 24.96 24.73 -7.55
C ALA A 39 24.87 26.22 -7.21
N SER A 40 23.67 26.79 -7.32
CA SER A 40 23.39 28.18 -6.97
C SER A 40 23.01 28.36 -5.49
N ALA A 41 22.78 27.26 -4.78
CA ALA A 41 22.30 27.22 -3.40
C ALA A 41 21.03 28.07 -3.18
N LYS A 42 20.08 27.94 -4.10
CA LYS A 42 18.81 28.69 -4.09
C LYS A 42 17.62 27.76 -3.98
N ALA A 43 16.59 28.22 -3.27
CA ALA A 43 15.27 27.62 -3.24
C ALA A 43 14.28 28.57 -3.93
N ASN A 44 13.73 28.17 -5.07
CA ASN A 44 12.74 28.93 -5.83
C ASN A 44 11.34 28.39 -5.52
N ALA A 45 10.49 29.23 -4.93
CA ALA A 45 9.13 28.88 -4.57
C ALA A 45 8.13 29.50 -5.54
N SER A 46 7.13 28.71 -5.92
CA SER A 46 5.93 29.16 -6.63
C SER A 46 4.75 28.45 -5.98
N LEU A 47 4.17 29.10 -4.97
CA LEU A 47 3.10 28.55 -4.14
C LEU A 47 1.84 29.41 -4.26
N THR A 48 0.69 28.74 -4.20
CA THR A 48 -0.65 29.36 -4.12
C THR A 48 -1.42 28.76 -2.95
N GLY A 49 -2.42 29.49 -2.45
CA GLY A 49 -3.27 29.01 -1.35
C GLY A 49 -2.62 29.13 0.04
N THR A 50 -1.55 29.92 0.18
CA THR A 50 -0.85 30.12 1.45
C THR A 50 -1.44 31.23 2.33
N GLY A 51 -2.42 31.98 1.83
CA GLY A 51 -2.92 33.21 2.45
C GLY A 51 -1.98 34.41 2.26
N THR A 52 -2.32 35.55 2.89
CA THR A 52 -1.60 36.83 2.79
C THR A 52 -1.06 37.30 4.14
N CYS A 53 0.24 37.11 4.38
CA CYS A 53 0.92 37.54 5.62
C CYS A 53 2.40 37.92 5.42
N GLY A 54 2.85 38.07 4.17
CA GLY A 54 4.25 38.35 3.85
C GLY A 54 5.09 37.08 3.78
N ALA A 55 6.07 36.96 4.67
CA ALA A 55 7.02 35.85 4.67
C ALA A 55 6.37 34.53 5.11
N LEU A 56 6.79 33.43 4.50
CA LEU A 56 6.34 32.08 4.82
C LEU A 56 7.49 31.27 5.42
N ASN A 57 7.19 30.45 6.43
CA ASN A 57 8.15 29.57 7.08
C ASN A 57 8.08 28.18 6.45
N LEU A 58 9.25 27.65 6.11
CA LEU A 58 9.45 26.33 5.56
C LEU A 58 10.38 25.51 6.44
N SER A 59 10.11 24.22 6.50
CA SER A 59 10.80 23.27 7.37
C SER A 59 11.05 21.97 6.62
N LEU A 60 12.29 21.50 6.62
CA LEU A 60 12.67 20.18 6.11
C LEU A 60 12.64 19.18 7.27
N SER A 61 11.97 18.05 7.09
CA SER A 61 11.88 16.99 8.10
C SER A 61 12.44 15.67 7.59
N VAL A 62 12.89 14.82 8.52
CA VAL A 62 13.73 13.65 8.25
C VAL A 62 13.08 12.56 7.39
N PHE A 63 11.75 12.50 7.32
CA PHE A 63 11.02 11.39 6.73
C PHE A 63 10.05 11.87 5.63
N PRO A 64 9.94 11.16 4.50
CA PRO A 64 9.10 11.57 3.40
C PRO A 64 7.61 11.40 3.74
N VAL A 65 6.79 12.26 3.15
CA VAL A 65 5.32 12.14 3.18
C VAL A 65 4.88 10.81 2.56
N MET A 66 4.02 10.07 3.27
CA MET A 66 3.31 8.91 2.73
C MET A 66 1.93 9.35 2.20
N TYR A 67 1.83 9.59 0.90
CA TYR A 67 0.66 10.18 0.27
C TYR A 67 -0.59 9.31 0.42
N GLY A 68 -1.71 9.91 0.86
CA GLY A 68 -2.99 9.23 1.04
C GLY A 68 -3.08 8.24 2.21
N THR A 69 -2.01 8.07 2.98
CA THR A 69 -1.98 7.15 4.15
C THR A 69 -2.68 7.77 5.36
N PHE A 70 -2.44 9.05 5.64
CA PHE A 70 -2.92 9.74 6.84
C PHE A 70 -3.80 10.94 6.47
N ARG A 71 -4.78 11.24 7.34
CA ARG A 71 -5.62 12.44 7.19
C ARG A 71 -4.82 13.74 7.36
N GLN A 72 -3.83 13.73 8.25
CA GLN A 72 -2.95 14.87 8.53
C GLN A 72 -1.49 14.44 8.31
N PRO A 73 -1.04 14.30 7.05
CA PRO A 73 0.27 13.72 6.73
C PRO A 73 1.46 14.56 7.24
N CYS A 74 1.27 15.85 7.50
CA CYS A 74 2.33 16.80 7.87
C CYS A 74 2.61 16.90 9.38
N LEU A 75 1.99 16.04 10.20
CA LEU A 75 2.32 15.97 11.62
C LEU A 75 3.71 15.36 11.82
N GLU A 76 4.43 15.84 12.84
CA GLU A 76 5.78 15.36 13.19
C GLU A 76 5.81 13.85 13.44
N THR A 77 4.73 13.25 13.94
CA THR A 77 4.59 11.79 14.12
C THR A 77 4.62 11.00 12.79
N HIS A 78 4.44 11.66 11.65
CA HIS A 78 4.42 11.06 10.31
C HIS A 78 5.63 11.43 9.45
N ILE A 79 6.16 12.66 9.58
CA ILE A 79 7.32 13.14 8.80
C ILE A 79 8.62 13.31 9.62
N GLY A 80 8.54 13.10 10.93
CA GLY A 80 9.66 13.25 11.86
C GLY A 80 10.00 14.71 12.18
N ALA A 81 11.03 14.89 13.01
CA ALA A 81 11.50 16.19 13.46
C ALA A 81 12.04 17.05 12.30
N SER A 82 11.95 18.37 12.45
CA SER A 82 12.62 19.33 11.58
C SER A 82 14.15 19.19 11.72
N VAL A 83 14.84 19.22 10.59
CA VAL A 83 16.31 19.27 10.50
C VAL A 83 16.82 20.59 9.95
N PHE A 84 15.97 21.38 9.30
CA PHE A 84 16.38 22.66 8.75
C PHE A 84 15.16 23.54 8.48
N ASP A 85 15.20 24.78 8.97
CA ASP A 85 14.15 25.76 8.76
C ASP A 85 14.70 26.96 7.96
N PHE A 86 13.88 27.51 7.08
CA PHE A 86 14.16 28.74 6.35
C PHE A 86 12.86 29.46 6.01
N SER A 87 12.98 30.71 5.56
CA SER A 87 11.83 31.51 5.17
C SER A 87 11.97 32.02 3.75
N ILE A 88 10.84 32.16 3.07
CA ILE A 88 10.72 32.86 1.78
C ILE A 88 9.96 34.17 2.01
N SER A 89 10.30 35.22 1.27
CA SER A 89 9.72 36.56 1.50
C SER A 89 8.29 36.70 0.98
N SER A 90 7.90 35.87 0.02
CA SER A 90 6.54 35.78 -0.52
C SER A 90 6.29 34.39 -1.14
N PRO A 91 5.03 34.03 -1.45
CA PRO A 91 4.70 32.73 -2.07
C PRO A 91 5.38 32.49 -3.43
N VAL A 92 5.78 33.56 -4.12
CA VAL A 92 6.55 33.51 -5.36
C VAL A 92 7.85 34.29 -5.16
N SER A 93 8.87 33.60 -4.63
CA SER A 93 10.16 34.22 -4.34
C SER A 93 11.29 33.20 -4.31
N THR A 94 12.52 33.71 -4.29
CA THR A 94 13.72 32.90 -4.17
C THR A 94 14.40 33.16 -2.83
N ALA A 95 14.73 32.10 -2.09
CA ALA A 95 15.52 32.17 -0.87
C ALA A 95 16.95 31.67 -1.11
N ASN A 96 17.90 32.25 -0.38
CA ASN A 96 19.25 31.73 -0.26
C ASN A 96 19.26 30.60 0.78
N VAL A 97 19.72 29.42 0.36
CA VAL A 97 19.82 28.21 1.18
C VAL A 97 21.25 27.66 1.19
N SER A 98 22.26 28.54 1.14
CA SER A 98 23.68 28.14 1.23
C SER A 98 24.01 27.40 2.52
N SER A 99 23.40 27.78 3.65
CA SER A 99 23.55 27.07 4.92
C SER A 99 22.96 25.66 4.89
N LEU A 100 21.90 25.42 4.11
CA LEU A 100 21.32 24.09 3.92
C LEU A 100 22.32 23.16 3.24
N PHE A 101 22.86 23.58 2.09
CA PHE A 101 23.81 22.76 1.32
C PHE A 101 25.20 22.66 1.97
N ALA A 102 25.52 23.53 2.93
CA ALA A 102 26.69 23.36 3.80
C ALA A 102 26.50 22.25 4.85
N GLN A 103 25.25 21.95 5.24
CA GLN A 103 24.92 20.93 6.24
C GLN A 103 24.50 19.59 5.62
N MET A 104 23.79 19.62 4.49
CA MET A 104 23.25 18.44 3.81
C MET A 104 23.54 18.48 2.32
N SER A 105 24.27 17.47 1.84
CA SER A 105 24.56 17.27 0.42
C SER A 105 23.38 16.70 -0.37
N ASN A 106 22.45 16.01 0.30
CA ASN A 106 21.33 15.32 -0.32
C ASN A 106 20.00 15.60 0.40
N LEU A 107 19.06 16.22 -0.32
CA LEU A 107 17.73 16.57 0.18
C LEU A 107 16.67 15.52 -0.16
N ASP A 108 17.01 14.51 -0.95
CA ASP A 108 16.04 13.52 -1.39
C ASP A 108 15.42 12.75 -0.21
N ALA A 109 14.12 12.50 -0.35
CA ALA A 109 13.28 11.83 0.64
C ALA A 109 13.19 12.54 1.99
N LEU A 110 13.52 13.84 2.05
CA LEU A 110 13.01 14.72 3.09
C LEU A 110 11.57 15.13 2.76
N SER A 111 10.81 15.54 3.76
CA SER A 111 9.57 16.30 3.52
C SER A 111 9.85 17.79 3.69
N LEU A 112 9.34 18.61 2.78
CA LEU A 112 9.27 20.05 2.94
C LEU A 112 7.87 20.42 3.42
N THR A 113 7.78 21.06 4.58
CA THR A 113 6.54 21.61 5.13
C THR A 113 6.54 23.12 4.94
N VAL A 114 5.44 23.67 4.43
CA VAL A 114 5.14 25.11 4.45
C VAL A 114 4.03 25.35 5.46
N THR A 115 4.24 26.35 6.33
CA THR A 115 3.19 26.84 7.23
C THR A 115 2.54 28.06 6.59
N THR A 116 1.24 27.96 6.29
CA THR A 116 0.44 29.02 5.70
C THR A 116 0.13 30.11 6.74
N CYS A 117 -0.41 31.23 6.27
CA CYS A 117 -0.67 32.41 7.10
C CYS A 117 -1.71 32.19 8.22
N ASP A 118 -2.59 31.21 8.07
CA ASP A 118 -3.56 30.78 9.08
C ASP A 118 -3.02 29.68 10.02
N GLY A 119 -1.74 29.31 9.88
CA GLY A 119 -1.09 28.26 10.68
C GLY A 119 -1.31 26.83 10.15
N THR A 120 -2.02 26.65 9.03
CA THR A 120 -2.18 25.35 8.39
C THR A 120 -0.83 24.84 7.86
N LYS A 121 -0.57 23.54 7.99
CA LYS A 121 0.65 22.90 7.49
C LYS A 121 0.34 22.11 6.22
N SER A 122 1.06 22.40 5.14
CA SER A 122 1.08 21.61 3.91
C SER A 122 2.48 21.06 3.69
N CYS A 123 2.61 19.84 3.18
CA CYS A 123 3.90 19.18 3.03
C CYS A 123 4.02 18.40 1.72
N ALA A 124 5.26 18.23 1.28
CA ALA A 124 5.59 17.52 0.04
C ALA A 124 6.93 16.79 0.18
N VAL A 125 7.12 15.69 -0.53
CA VAL A 125 8.43 15.01 -0.59
C VAL A 125 9.37 15.81 -1.48
N VAL A 126 10.57 16.09 -0.99
CA VAL A 126 11.67 16.64 -1.78
C VAL A 126 12.29 15.49 -2.56
N ARG A 127 12.29 15.60 -3.89
CA ARG A 127 12.76 14.55 -4.79
C ARG A 127 13.77 15.08 -5.78
N ARG A 128 14.73 14.23 -6.13
CA ARG A 128 15.57 14.40 -7.32
C ARG A 128 14.81 14.04 -8.60
N GLU A 129 15.28 14.56 -9.72
CA GLU A 129 14.80 14.16 -11.05
C GLU A 129 15.22 12.73 -11.40
N GLU A 130 16.42 12.32 -10.97
CA GLU A 130 16.91 10.97 -11.20
C GLU A 130 16.05 9.94 -10.46
N GLN A 131 15.82 8.81 -11.13
CA GLN A 131 15.05 7.71 -10.54
C GLN A 131 15.79 7.09 -9.37
N ALA A 132 15.02 6.65 -8.39
CA ALA A 132 15.54 5.98 -7.23
C ALA A 132 14.93 4.60 -7.06
N ARG A 133 15.76 3.69 -6.58
CA ARG A 133 15.34 2.36 -6.21
C ARG A 133 15.15 2.29 -4.70
N THR A 134 14.09 1.61 -4.29
CA THR A 134 13.75 1.42 -2.88
C THR A 134 13.79 -0.06 -2.53
N TRP A 135 14.35 -0.38 -1.38
CA TRP A 135 14.27 -1.69 -0.74
C TRP A 135 13.63 -1.52 0.64
N ARG A 136 13.05 -2.60 1.15
CA ARG A 136 12.39 -2.62 2.45
C ARG A 136 12.82 -3.86 3.24
N ALA A 137 13.08 -3.66 4.52
CA ALA A 137 13.19 -4.69 5.53
C ALA A 137 12.11 -4.44 6.59
N ARG A 138 11.39 -5.50 6.96
CA ARG A 138 10.22 -5.42 7.82
C ARG A 138 10.42 -6.24 9.09
N PHE A 139 10.25 -5.61 10.24
CA PHE A 139 10.40 -6.23 11.55
C PHE A 139 9.05 -6.31 12.26
N PHE A 140 8.86 -7.35 13.06
CA PHE A 140 7.60 -7.59 13.78
C PHE A 140 7.75 -7.66 15.30
N THR A 141 8.95 -7.87 15.83
CA THR A 141 9.20 -8.01 17.28
C THR A 141 10.71 -8.00 17.58
N PRO A 142 11.14 -7.68 18.83
CA PRO A 142 10.42 -6.90 19.83
C PRO A 142 10.37 -5.41 19.47
N VAL A 143 11.10 -5.01 18.42
CA VAL A 143 10.98 -3.75 17.70
C VAL A 143 10.33 -4.06 16.35
N ALA A 144 9.26 -3.36 16.02
CA ALA A 144 8.48 -3.58 14.81
C ALA A 144 8.43 -2.32 13.95
N GLY A 145 8.17 -2.53 12.65
CA GLY A 145 8.05 -1.47 11.66
C GLY A 145 8.88 -1.73 10.42
N ASP A 146 8.96 -0.70 9.56
CA ASP A 146 9.64 -0.78 8.28
C ASP A 146 10.94 0.04 8.30
N VAL A 147 11.98 -0.53 7.70
CA VAL A 147 13.22 0.15 7.33
C VAL A 147 13.33 0.14 5.81
N TYR A 148 13.48 1.32 5.23
CA TYR A 148 13.61 1.52 3.78
C TYR A 148 15.03 1.94 3.45
N PHE A 149 15.61 1.33 2.41
CA PHE A 149 16.82 1.82 1.76
C PHE A 149 16.42 2.51 0.48
N ARG A 150 16.87 3.74 0.27
CA ARG A 150 16.61 4.50 -0.95
C ARG A 150 17.93 4.93 -1.58
N GLN A 151 18.16 4.50 -2.81
CA GLN A 151 19.38 4.78 -3.57
C GLN A 151 19.02 5.41 -4.91
N ILE A 152 19.69 6.52 -5.24
CA ILE A 152 19.57 7.17 -6.55
C ILE A 152 20.35 6.33 -7.57
N ALA A 153 19.79 6.16 -8.77
CA ALA A 153 20.48 5.43 -9.84
C ALA A 153 21.85 6.05 -10.14
N GLY A 154 22.90 5.22 -10.16
CA GLY A 154 24.28 5.65 -10.44
C GLY A 154 25.03 6.25 -9.23
N VAL A 155 24.42 6.29 -8.05
CA VAL A 155 25.05 6.77 -6.80
C VAL A 155 25.28 5.60 -5.84
N GLU A 156 26.46 5.48 -5.25
CA GLU A 156 26.78 4.41 -4.29
C GLU A 156 26.10 4.62 -2.92
N GLU A 157 25.92 5.87 -2.53
CA GLU A 157 25.29 6.27 -1.28
C GLU A 157 23.80 5.88 -1.25
N ALA A 158 23.30 5.54 -0.07
CA ALA A 158 21.88 5.32 0.17
C ALA A 158 21.40 6.09 1.41
N THR A 159 20.12 6.42 1.41
CA THR A 159 19.42 6.92 2.57
C THR A 159 18.61 5.80 3.20
N VAL A 160 18.81 5.57 4.49
CA VAL A 160 18.02 4.65 5.30
C VAL A 160 16.96 5.46 6.04
N LEU A 161 15.70 5.08 5.84
CA LEU A 161 14.54 5.71 6.47
C LEU A 161 13.85 4.66 7.33
N ALA A 162 13.44 5.00 8.55
CA ALA A 162 12.79 4.02 9.40
C ALA A 162 11.65 4.60 10.23
N ASP A 163 10.66 3.75 10.46
CA ASP A 163 9.52 3.98 11.35
C ASP A 163 9.42 2.78 12.29
N LEU A 164 10.24 2.81 13.35
CA LEU A 164 10.39 1.70 14.28
C LEU A 164 9.79 2.06 15.63
N TYR A 165 9.14 1.09 16.26
CA TYR A 165 8.64 1.20 17.63
C TYR A 165 8.73 -0.12 18.36
N TYR A 166 8.85 -0.07 19.68
CA TYR A 166 8.80 -1.29 20.48
C TYR A 166 7.37 -1.82 20.54
N VAL A 167 7.25 -3.15 20.54
CA VAL A 167 5.97 -3.87 20.69
C VAL A 167 6.01 -4.86 21.87
N GLN A 168 7.18 -5.02 22.50
CA GLN A 168 7.35 -5.74 23.74
C GLN A 168 7.89 -4.84 24.84
N ARG A 169 7.45 -5.06 26.08
CA ARG A 169 7.87 -4.25 27.23
C ARG A 169 9.36 -4.36 27.53
N SER A 170 9.98 -5.48 27.19
CA SER A 170 11.45 -5.67 27.23
C SER A 170 12.19 -4.61 26.39
N ALA A 171 11.57 -4.10 25.33
CA ALA A 171 12.09 -3.09 24.43
C ALA A 171 11.59 -1.67 24.74
N ALA A 172 10.74 -1.46 25.76
CA ALA A 172 10.09 -0.18 26.02
C ALA A 172 11.05 0.98 26.35
N ASN A 173 12.23 0.66 26.90
CA ASN A 173 13.27 1.65 27.22
C ASN A 173 14.32 1.78 26.11
N LEU A 174 14.18 1.06 24.99
CA LEU A 174 15.10 1.20 23.86
C LEU A 174 14.76 2.48 23.11
N ALA A 175 15.57 3.52 23.31
CA ALA A 175 15.48 4.73 22.51
C ALA A 175 16.05 4.51 21.10
N ASN A 176 17.09 3.68 20.97
CA ASN A 176 17.85 3.48 19.75
C ASN A 176 18.24 2.00 19.55
N VAL A 177 18.42 1.60 18.29
CA VAL A 177 19.00 0.30 17.88
C VAL A 177 20.15 0.51 16.91
N SER A 178 21.19 -0.32 17.01
CA SER A 178 22.26 -0.33 16.01
C SER A 178 21.83 -1.16 14.80
N VAL A 179 22.07 -0.66 13.61
CA VAL A 179 21.68 -1.31 12.36
C VAL A 179 22.90 -1.91 11.70
N ARG A 180 22.80 -3.20 11.32
CA ARG A 180 23.88 -3.91 10.64
C ARG A 180 23.38 -4.58 9.37
N LEU A 181 24.13 -4.41 8.29
CA LEU A 181 23.84 -5.00 6.99
C LEU A 181 24.60 -6.31 6.84
N VAL A 182 23.90 -7.36 6.40
CA VAL A 182 24.55 -8.59 5.94
C VAL A 182 24.42 -8.66 4.42
N SER A 183 25.57 -8.58 3.76
CA SER A 183 25.71 -8.75 2.31
C SER A 183 26.26 -10.12 1.98
N ALA A 184 25.88 -10.68 0.83
CA ALA A 184 26.45 -11.92 0.30
C ALA A 184 26.37 -13.15 1.25
N SER A 185 25.26 -13.31 1.98
CA SER A 185 24.98 -14.52 2.77
C SER A 185 24.31 -15.61 1.94
N SER A 186 24.61 -16.87 2.28
CA SER A 186 23.97 -18.07 1.74
C SER A 186 22.76 -18.55 2.58
N ALA A 187 22.50 -17.90 3.71
CA ALA A 187 21.36 -18.21 4.55
C ALA A 187 20.06 -18.07 3.76
N THR A 188 19.15 -19.01 3.98
CA THR A 188 17.83 -19.04 3.33
C THR A 188 16.75 -18.36 4.16
N SER A 189 17.01 -18.10 5.44
CA SER A 189 16.10 -17.47 6.39
C SER A 189 16.85 -16.71 7.47
N CYS A 190 16.14 -15.85 8.19
CA CYS A 190 16.69 -15.17 9.36
C CYS A 190 17.11 -16.14 10.47
N ASP A 191 16.37 -17.23 10.69
CA ASP A 191 16.74 -18.24 11.69
C ASP A 191 18.06 -18.95 11.33
N ALA A 192 18.24 -19.28 10.04
CA ALA A 192 19.48 -19.87 9.53
C ALA A 192 20.65 -18.87 9.64
N LEU A 193 20.40 -17.59 9.38
CA LEU A 193 21.39 -16.53 9.51
C LEU A 193 21.83 -16.34 10.97
N LEU A 194 20.88 -16.20 11.90
CA LEU A 194 21.16 -15.93 13.31
C LEU A 194 21.80 -17.12 14.02
N SER A 195 21.65 -18.34 13.49
CA SER A 195 22.35 -19.54 13.97
C SER A 195 23.75 -19.73 13.38
N SER A 196 24.13 -18.95 12.36
CA SER A 196 25.42 -19.02 11.67
C SER A 196 26.40 -17.97 12.19
N SER A 197 27.41 -18.39 12.94
CA SER A 197 28.46 -17.49 13.46
C SER A 197 29.32 -16.88 12.35
N THR A 198 29.49 -17.57 11.22
CA THR A 198 30.27 -17.08 10.06
C THR A 198 29.55 -15.95 9.33
N ASP A 199 28.24 -16.06 9.13
CA ASP A 199 27.47 -15.03 8.43
C ASP A 199 27.35 -13.76 9.28
N LEU A 200 27.25 -13.91 10.61
CA LEU A 200 27.27 -12.78 11.55
C LEU A 200 28.62 -12.07 11.63
N ALA A 201 29.73 -12.74 11.26
CA ALA A 201 31.05 -12.12 11.23
C ALA A 201 31.21 -11.15 10.04
N GLY A 202 30.47 -11.35 8.95
CA GLY A 202 30.51 -10.51 7.73
C GLY A 202 29.60 -9.27 7.77
N GLN A 203 28.95 -8.98 8.91
CA GLN A 203 28.03 -7.86 9.03
C GLN A 203 28.75 -6.49 9.05
N THR A 204 28.17 -5.50 8.39
CA THR A 204 28.67 -4.12 8.39
C THR A 204 27.74 -3.23 9.20
N THR A 205 28.26 -2.50 10.20
CA THR A 205 27.47 -1.52 10.95
C THR A 205 27.17 -0.30 10.08
N LEU A 206 25.89 0.03 9.93
CA LEU A 206 25.46 1.20 9.17
C LEU A 206 25.32 2.44 10.06
N GLY A 207 24.88 2.27 11.31
CA GLY A 207 24.63 3.38 12.23
C GLY A 207 23.58 3.02 13.27
N THR A 208 22.84 4.02 13.75
CA THR A 208 21.77 3.87 14.74
C THR A 208 20.45 4.43 14.21
N LEU A 209 19.35 3.76 14.51
CA LEU A 209 18.00 4.25 14.27
C LEU A 209 17.27 4.41 15.60
N SER A 210 16.41 5.42 15.68
CA SER A 210 15.55 5.64 16.84
C SER A 210 14.35 4.69 16.82
N VAL A 211 13.89 4.35 18.01
CA VAL A 211 12.74 3.48 18.28
C VAL A 211 11.75 4.29 19.12
N GLY A 212 10.56 4.50 18.56
CA GLY A 212 9.45 5.15 19.24
C GLY A 212 8.57 4.18 20.02
N SER A 213 7.36 4.64 20.35
CA SER A 213 6.27 3.77 20.82
C SER A 213 5.14 3.72 19.79
N PRO A 214 4.20 2.77 19.88
CA PRO A 214 3.03 2.72 19.00
C PRO A 214 2.14 3.99 19.06
N VAL A 215 2.29 4.82 20.11
CA VAL A 215 1.56 6.08 20.27
C VAL A 215 2.41 7.30 19.92
N THR A 216 3.70 7.23 20.21
CA THR A 216 4.68 8.27 19.90
C THR A 216 5.66 7.72 18.87
N ALA A 217 5.20 7.63 17.62
CA ALA A 217 6.04 7.19 16.51
C ALA A 217 7.23 8.15 16.32
N VAL A 218 8.42 7.59 16.12
CA VAL A 218 9.64 8.35 15.87
C VAL A 218 10.16 7.95 14.50
N LYS A 219 10.41 8.94 13.64
CA LYS A 219 11.00 8.69 12.33
C LYS A 219 12.51 8.87 12.40
N SER A 220 13.22 7.99 11.70
CA SER A 220 14.68 8.01 11.62
C SER A 220 15.15 8.20 10.19
N ARG A 221 16.27 8.92 10.05
CA ARG A 221 17.03 9.05 8.80
C ARG A 221 18.50 8.80 9.09
N LEU A 222 19.11 7.95 8.28
CA LEU A 222 20.53 7.64 8.35
C LEU A 222 21.11 7.69 6.94
N HIS A 223 22.22 8.41 6.77
CA HIS A 223 22.98 8.42 5.54
C HIS A 223 24.01 7.28 5.55
N VAL A 224 24.09 6.53 4.46
CA VAL A 224 25.03 5.42 4.30
C VAL A 224 25.88 5.67 3.07
N SER A 225 27.20 5.68 3.23
CA SER A 225 28.16 6.04 2.17
C SER A 225 28.22 5.03 1.03
N SER A 226 27.90 3.76 1.28
CA SER A 226 27.88 2.71 0.27
C SER A 226 26.81 1.68 0.57
N PHE A 227 25.94 1.41 -0.41
CA PHE A 227 24.95 0.36 -0.35
C PHE A 227 24.88 -0.35 -1.70
N ASN A 228 25.00 -1.68 -1.70
CA ASN A 228 24.77 -2.47 -2.90
C ASN A 228 23.51 -3.32 -2.74
N GLY A 229 22.40 -2.81 -3.28
CA GLY A 229 21.10 -3.46 -3.20
C GLY A 229 20.99 -4.78 -3.99
N SER A 230 21.99 -5.15 -4.80
CA SER A 230 22.04 -6.46 -5.47
C SER A 230 22.58 -7.57 -4.56
N THR A 231 23.45 -7.22 -3.61
CA THR A 231 24.09 -8.15 -2.67
C THR A 231 23.52 -8.06 -1.25
N ALA A 232 22.82 -6.98 -0.91
CA ALA A 232 22.11 -6.82 0.35
C ALA A 232 21.04 -7.91 0.51
N ARG A 233 21.16 -8.74 1.56
CA ARG A 233 20.23 -9.86 1.81
C ARG A 233 19.44 -9.67 3.09
N TYR A 234 20.09 -9.31 4.19
CA TYR A 234 19.46 -9.19 5.49
C TYR A 234 19.86 -7.91 6.20
N LEU A 235 18.92 -7.38 6.97
CA LEU A 235 19.13 -6.29 7.90
C LEU A 235 19.00 -6.82 9.32
N LEU A 236 19.94 -6.45 10.17
CA LEU A 236 19.94 -6.80 11.58
C LEU A 236 19.73 -5.55 12.43
N LEU A 237 18.83 -5.65 13.41
CA LEU A 237 18.71 -4.68 14.50
C LEU A 237 19.40 -5.25 15.74
N HIS A 238 20.50 -4.63 16.16
CA HIS A 238 21.24 -4.99 17.35
C HIS A 238 20.79 -4.15 18.54
N MET A 239 20.25 -4.82 19.55
CA MET A 239 19.85 -4.22 20.82
C MET A 239 20.98 -4.34 21.83
N SER A 240 21.74 -3.27 22.02
CA SER A 240 22.95 -3.29 22.87
C SER A 240 22.66 -3.67 24.33
N ALA A 241 21.49 -3.32 24.86
CA ALA A 241 21.13 -3.57 26.26
C ALA A 241 20.99 -5.07 26.58
N THR A 242 20.48 -5.85 25.63
CA THR A 242 20.25 -7.30 25.77
C THR A 242 21.27 -8.12 24.99
N ASN A 243 22.13 -7.47 24.20
CA ASN A 243 23.03 -8.06 23.22
C ASN A 243 22.33 -9.07 22.29
N SER A 244 21.11 -8.74 21.84
CA SER A 244 20.33 -9.57 20.93
C SER A 244 20.19 -8.94 19.55
N PHE A 245 19.93 -9.78 18.55
CA PHE A 245 19.72 -9.38 17.17
C PHE A 245 18.34 -9.79 16.70
N GLU A 246 17.65 -8.86 16.05
CA GLU A 246 16.53 -9.18 15.19
C GLU A 246 16.95 -9.14 13.74
N CYS A 247 16.33 -9.97 12.91
CA CYS A 247 16.64 -10.07 11.50
C CYS A 247 15.40 -9.85 10.64
N ALA A 248 15.59 -9.15 9.53
CA ALA A 248 14.62 -9.08 8.45
C ALA A 248 15.32 -9.23 7.10
N GLN A 249 14.64 -9.88 6.15
CA GLN A 249 15.12 -9.95 4.78
C GLN A 249 14.93 -8.59 4.08
N ILE A 250 15.95 -8.13 3.36
CA ILE A 250 15.86 -6.94 2.52
C ILE A 250 15.27 -7.37 1.18
N ARG A 251 14.15 -6.77 0.79
CA ARG A 251 13.48 -7.01 -0.49
C ARG A 251 13.41 -5.73 -1.31
N VAL A 252 13.50 -5.85 -2.62
CA VAL A 252 13.18 -4.73 -3.50
C VAL A 252 11.71 -4.37 -3.31
N LEU A 253 11.43 -3.09 -3.12
CA LEU A 253 10.06 -2.58 -3.12
C LEU A 253 9.71 -2.20 -4.55
N GLU A 254 9.10 -3.15 -5.26
CA GLU A 254 8.71 -2.97 -6.66
C GLU A 254 7.60 -1.92 -6.81
N GLU A 255 7.65 -1.19 -7.92
CA GLU A 255 6.57 -0.29 -8.31
C GLU A 255 5.26 -1.07 -8.44
N LYS A 256 4.19 -0.54 -7.84
CA LYS A 256 2.85 -1.09 -8.03
C LYS A 256 2.24 -0.47 -9.28
N VAL A 257 2.07 -1.30 -10.31
CA VAL A 257 1.27 -0.97 -11.51
C VAL A 257 0.01 -1.82 -11.49
N VAL A 258 -1.16 -1.18 -11.36
CA VAL A 258 -2.45 -1.88 -11.37
C VAL A 258 -3.38 -1.31 -12.43
N VAL A 259 -4.21 -2.17 -13.00
CA VAL A 259 -5.08 -1.80 -14.13
C VAL A 259 -6.51 -2.20 -13.82
N SER A 260 -7.43 -1.28 -14.07
CA SER A 260 -8.86 -1.56 -14.20
C SER A 260 -9.22 -1.58 -15.68
N ARG A 261 -9.59 -2.76 -16.19
CA ARG A 261 -9.93 -2.96 -17.62
C ARG A 261 -11.44 -2.88 -17.81
N VAL A 262 -11.87 -1.93 -18.63
CA VAL A 262 -13.29 -1.69 -18.92
C VAL A 262 -13.62 -2.36 -20.25
N ASP A 263 -14.57 -3.29 -20.22
CA ASP A 263 -15.22 -3.84 -21.41
C ASP A 263 -16.67 -4.17 -21.04
N MET A 264 -17.53 -3.15 -21.08
CA MET A 264 -18.91 -3.28 -20.63
C MET A 264 -19.78 -2.24 -21.34
N ARG A 265 -20.99 -2.64 -21.77
CA ARG A 265 -21.97 -1.77 -22.47
C ARG A 265 -21.37 -0.99 -23.66
N GLY A 266 -20.39 -1.58 -24.33
CA GLY A 266 -19.70 -1.01 -25.48
C GLY A 266 -18.53 -0.08 -25.16
N ILE A 267 -18.38 0.39 -23.91
CA ILE A 267 -17.20 1.16 -23.49
C ILE A 267 -16.03 0.19 -23.35
N LYS A 268 -14.89 0.56 -23.96
CA LYS A 268 -13.67 -0.24 -23.95
C LYS A 268 -12.47 0.59 -23.54
N GLY A 269 -11.55 -0.01 -22.79
CA GLY A 269 -10.28 0.62 -22.45
C GLY A 269 -9.77 0.24 -21.07
N TYR A 270 -9.02 1.14 -20.45
CA TYR A 270 -8.48 0.95 -19.12
C TYR A 270 -8.23 2.25 -18.37
N VAL A 271 -8.16 2.12 -17.05
CA VAL A 271 -7.51 3.07 -16.15
C VAL A 271 -6.37 2.35 -15.45
N MET A 272 -5.15 2.85 -15.62
CA MET A 272 -3.92 2.31 -15.04
C MET A 272 -3.43 3.24 -13.94
N PHE A 273 -3.04 2.68 -12.80
CA PHE A 273 -2.49 3.40 -11.66
C PHE A 273 -1.07 2.89 -11.40
N SER A 274 -0.13 3.80 -11.19
CA SER A 274 1.29 3.50 -10.95
C SER A 274 1.80 4.27 -9.73
N GLN A 275 2.43 3.59 -8.79
CA GLN A 275 3.08 4.22 -7.64
C GLN A 275 4.39 3.47 -7.33
N ALA A 276 5.52 4.17 -7.45
CA ALA A 276 6.85 3.57 -7.29
C ALA A 276 7.09 3.04 -5.88
N CYS A 277 6.72 3.83 -4.86
CA CYS A 277 6.72 3.42 -3.46
C CYS A 277 5.76 4.34 -2.65
N PRO A 278 5.51 4.08 -1.36
CA PRO A 278 4.58 4.88 -0.54
C PRO A 278 4.89 6.39 -0.48
N PHE A 279 6.13 6.78 -0.80
CA PHE A 279 6.61 8.17 -0.79
C PHE A 279 6.37 8.92 -2.10
N HIS A 280 5.75 8.26 -3.09
CA HIS A 280 5.45 8.84 -4.39
C HIS A 280 3.96 9.10 -4.53
N THR A 281 3.60 10.11 -5.30
CA THR A 281 2.24 10.30 -5.78
C THR A 281 1.86 9.19 -6.76
N THR A 282 0.55 8.99 -6.96
CA THR A 282 0.05 7.98 -7.89
C THR A 282 -0.14 8.58 -9.27
N MET A 283 0.52 8.00 -10.26
CA MET A 283 0.30 8.33 -11.67
C MET A 283 -0.92 7.57 -12.19
N ILE A 284 -1.85 8.26 -12.82
CA ILE A 284 -3.03 7.68 -13.46
C ILE A 284 -2.89 7.83 -14.96
N ARG A 285 -3.06 6.75 -15.73
CA ARG A 285 -3.18 6.80 -17.19
C ARG A 285 -4.52 6.24 -17.60
N VAL A 286 -5.28 7.03 -18.37
CA VAL A 286 -6.62 6.67 -18.83
C VAL A 286 -6.59 6.51 -20.34
N ASN A 287 -7.22 5.44 -20.83
CA ASN A 287 -7.58 5.28 -22.23
C ASN A 287 -8.97 4.65 -22.27
N LEU A 288 -10.00 5.42 -22.62
CA LEU A 288 -11.38 4.98 -22.70
C LEU A 288 -11.97 5.41 -24.04
N THR A 289 -12.63 4.48 -24.71
CA THR A 289 -13.24 4.68 -26.03
C THR A 289 -14.73 4.37 -26.00
N ASN A 290 -15.45 4.89 -26.99
CA ASN A 290 -16.88 4.65 -27.17
C ASN A 290 -17.76 5.11 -25.98
N LEU A 291 -17.38 6.23 -25.35
CA LEU A 291 -18.13 6.87 -24.26
C LEU A 291 -19.48 7.44 -24.74
N ARG A 292 -19.55 7.85 -26.02
CA ARG A 292 -20.77 8.32 -26.71
C ARG A 292 -21.50 9.49 -26.03
N GLY A 293 -20.84 10.22 -25.12
CA GLY A 293 -21.47 11.26 -24.30
C GLY A 293 -22.52 10.72 -23.31
N LEU A 294 -22.51 9.41 -23.02
CA LEU A 294 -23.52 8.75 -22.17
C LEU A 294 -23.18 8.72 -20.68
N VAL A 295 -21.96 9.14 -20.33
CA VAL A 295 -21.40 9.02 -18.99
C VAL A 295 -20.89 10.36 -18.48
N GLY A 296 -20.69 10.49 -17.17
CA GLY A 296 -20.16 11.69 -16.55
C GLY A 296 -19.14 11.36 -15.47
N PRO A 297 -19.55 11.16 -14.21
CA PRO A 297 -18.63 10.87 -13.11
C PRO A 297 -18.01 9.46 -13.19
N TYR A 298 -16.85 9.30 -12.58
CA TYR A 298 -16.16 8.03 -12.38
C TYR A 298 -15.34 8.06 -11.10
N HIS A 299 -15.37 6.95 -10.37
CA HIS A 299 -14.84 6.86 -9.01
C HIS A 299 -14.22 5.48 -8.74
N VAL A 300 -13.36 5.40 -7.73
CA VAL A 300 -13.00 4.13 -7.07
C VAL A 300 -14.05 3.83 -6.02
N HIS A 301 -14.56 2.60 -6.02
CA HIS A 301 -15.56 2.11 -5.08
C HIS A 301 -14.99 1.10 -4.09
N ASN A 302 -15.76 0.78 -3.05
CA ASN A 302 -15.28 0.00 -1.92
C ASN A 302 -14.92 -1.45 -2.26
N TYR A 303 -15.71 -2.13 -3.08
CA TYR A 303 -15.61 -3.59 -3.26
C TYR A 303 -15.16 -4.00 -4.67
N PRO A 304 -14.49 -5.14 -4.82
CA PRO A 304 -14.26 -5.74 -6.13
C PRO A 304 -15.58 -6.17 -6.78
N LEU A 305 -15.54 -6.52 -8.08
CA LEU A 305 -16.71 -7.06 -8.74
C LEU A 305 -17.01 -8.46 -8.20
N PRO A 306 -18.29 -8.86 -8.14
CA PRO A 306 -18.65 -10.23 -7.82
C PRO A 306 -18.10 -11.18 -8.89
N GLU A 307 -17.87 -12.44 -8.52
CA GLU A 307 -17.58 -13.50 -9.49
C GLU A 307 -18.69 -13.55 -10.56
N THR A 308 -18.32 -13.91 -11.79
CA THR A 308 -19.09 -13.71 -13.03
C THR A 308 -20.47 -14.39 -13.12
N ARG A 309 -20.93 -15.03 -12.04
CA ARG A 309 -22.24 -15.72 -11.93
C ARG A 309 -23.45 -14.78 -11.95
N SER A 310 -23.27 -13.49 -11.71
CA SER A 310 -24.37 -12.51 -11.77
C SER A 310 -24.64 -12.04 -13.21
N PRO A 311 -25.92 -11.80 -13.59
CA PRO A 311 -26.26 -11.16 -14.86
C PRO A 311 -25.42 -9.90 -15.07
N PRO A 312 -24.88 -9.64 -16.28
CA PRO A 312 -23.98 -8.50 -16.51
C PRO A 312 -24.57 -7.15 -16.07
N GLN A 313 -25.89 -7.00 -16.17
CA GLN A 313 -26.62 -5.78 -15.85
C GLN A 313 -26.67 -5.46 -14.35
N SER A 314 -26.58 -6.46 -13.46
CA SER A 314 -26.62 -6.27 -12.00
C SER A 314 -25.23 -6.20 -11.36
N ARG A 315 -24.14 -6.36 -12.11
CA ARG A 315 -22.78 -6.41 -11.55
C ARG A 315 -22.34 -5.10 -10.89
N CYS A 316 -22.85 -3.97 -11.39
CA CYS A 316 -22.49 -2.66 -10.89
C CYS A 316 -23.50 -2.11 -9.86
N THR A 317 -24.31 -2.95 -9.21
CA THR A 317 -25.26 -2.47 -8.20
C THR A 317 -24.57 -1.98 -6.94
N ASN A 318 -25.31 -1.24 -6.10
CA ASN A 318 -24.82 -0.78 -4.80
C ASN A 318 -24.36 -1.93 -3.90
N ASP A 319 -25.15 -3.01 -3.83
CA ASP A 319 -24.82 -4.16 -2.99
C ASP A 319 -23.57 -4.90 -3.46
N ASN A 320 -23.27 -4.88 -4.76
CA ASN A 320 -22.11 -5.56 -5.31
C ASN A 320 -20.81 -4.75 -5.15
N ILE A 321 -20.87 -3.44 -5.34
CA ILE A 321 -19.68 -2.60 -5.49
C ILE A 321 -19.45 -1.66 -4.29
N GLY A 322 -20.50 -1.41 -3.50
CA GLY A 322 -20.49 -0.45 -2.40
C GLY A 322 -20.43 0.99 -2.86
N GLY A 323 -20.35 1.90 -1.88
CA GLY A 323 -20.17 3.34 -2.10
C GLY A 323 -18.78 3.70 -2.62
N HIS A 324 -18.53 5.01 -2.71
CA HIS A 324 -17.22 5.54 -3.08
C HIS A 324 -16.18 5.24 -1.99
N TRP A 325 -14.93 5.09 -2.40
CA TRP A 325 -13.82 4.90 -1.47
C TRP A 325 -13.49 6.21 -0.75
N ASN A 326 -13.91 6.32 0.52
CA ASN A 326 -13.77 7.52 1.34
C ASN A 326 -13.26 7.17 2.76
N PRO A 327 -11.99 6.76 2.90
CA PRO A 327 -11.44 6.31 4.19
C PRO A 327 -11.37 7.40 5.25
N PHE A 328 -11.37 8.67 4.85
CA PHE A 328 -11.28 9.82 5.76
C PHE A 328 -12.64 10.43 6.09
N ASN A 329 -13.74 9.82 5.63
CA ASN A 329 -15.11 10.28 5.83
C ASN A 329 -15.29 11.77 5.44
N VAL A 330 -14.74 12.16 4.30
CA VAL A 330 -14.93 13.50 3.74
C VAL A 330 -16.42 13.72 3.50
N ASN A 331 -16.96 14.83 4.02
CA ASN A 331 -18.38 15.13 3.90
C ASN A 331 -18.72 15.71 2.52
N VAL A 332 -19.13 14.84 1.59
CA VAL A 332 -19.53 15.21 0.22
C VAL A 332 -20.77 16.09 0.13
N SER A 333 -21.61 16.10 1.17
CA SER A 333 -22.80 16.95 1.23
C SER A 333 -22.50 18.37 1.72
N SER A 334 -21.26 18.63 2.13
CA SER A 334 -20.84 19.97 2.55
C SER A 334 -20.83 20.92 1.36
N PRO A 335 -21.34 22.16 1.49
CA PRO A 335 -21.16 23.19 0.47
C PRO A 335 -19.69 23.52 0.17
N ALA A 336 -18.78 23.16 1.07
CA ALA A 336 -17.34 23.33 0.90
C ALA A 336 -16.67 22.16 0.13
N TYR A 337 -17.41 21.08 -0.16
CA TYR A 337 -16.88 19.99 -1.00
C TYR A 337 -16.66 20.53 -2.42
N PRO A 338 -15.46 20.43 -3.01
CA PRO A 338 -15.22 21.03 -4.31
C PRO A 338 -16.02 20.33 -5.41
N SER A 339 -16.66 21.12 -6.29
CA SER A 339 -17.55 20.63 -7.35
C SER A 339 -16.83 20.19 -8.64
N GLY A 340 -15.51 20.33 -8.68
CA GLY A 340 -14.67 20.00 -9.84
C GLY A 340 -13.19 20.23 -9.54
N PRO A 341 -12.33 20.10 -10.57
CA PRO A 341 -10.88 20.23 -10.40
C PRO A 341 -10.46 21.61 -9.92
N GLY A 342 -9.28 21.68 -9.30
CA GLY A 342 -8.63 22.95 -8.92
C GLY A 342 -8.53 23.21 -7.43
N SER A 343 -9.09 22.34 -6.59
CA SER A 343 -8.77 22.30 -5.15
C SER A 343 -7.71 21.23 -4.86
N THR A 344 -7.18 21.24 -3.64
CA THR A 344 -6.18 20.24 -3.25
C THR A 344 -6.80 18.86 -3.07
N HIS A 345 -6.06 17.80 -3.44
CA HIS A 345 -6.58 16.44 -3.55
C HIS A 345 -7.00 15.80 -2.22
N ASP A 346 -6.59 16.36 -1.09
CA ASP A 346 -6.99 15.95 0.26
C ASP A 346 -8.40 16.41 0.65
N LEU A 347 -9.00 17.35 -0.08
CA LEU A 347 -10.37 17.83 0.15
C LEU A 347 -11.46 16.96 -0.48
N TYR A 348 -11.07 16.01 -1.33
CA TYR A 348 -11.98 15.10 -2.03
C TYR A 348 -12.04 13.75 -1.33
N GLU A 349 -13.08 12.96 -1.61
CA GLU A 349 -13.01 11.53 -1.31
C GLU A 349 -11.79 10.93 -2.02
N VAL A 350 -11.08 9.99 -1.38
CA VAL A 350 -9.89 9.38 -1.97
C VAL A 350 -10.20 8.79 -3.35
N GLY A 351 -11.35 8.15 -3.49
CA GLY A 351 -11.83 7.56 -4.74
C GLY A 351 -12.47 8.52 -5.74
N ASP A 352 -12.61 9.82 -5.47
CA ASP A 352 -13.27 10.75 -6.39
C ASP A 352 -12.32 11.21 -7.51
N LEU A 353 -12.29 10.46 -8.61
CA LEU A 353 -11.41 10.75 -9.74
C LEU A 353 -11.93 11.87 -10.62
N SER A 354 -13.25 12.01 -10.77
CA SER A 354 -13.84 13.03 -11.65
C SER A 354 -13.69 14.44 -11.11
N SER A 355 -13.94 14.64 -9.82
CA SER A 355 -13.80 15.96 -9.22
C SER A 355 -12.34 16.37 -9.10
N LYS A 356 -11.39 15.42 -9.05
CA LYS A 356 -9.95 15.71 -9.10
C LYS A 356 -9.41 15.95 -10.50
N HIS A 357 -9.78 15.10 -11.47
CA HIS A 357 -9.11 15.01 -12.78
C HIS A 357 -10.00 15.36 -13.98
N GLY A 358 -11.26 15.72 -13.73
CA GLY A 358 -12.24 16.13 -14.73
C GLY A 358 -13.21 15.01 -15.13
N PHE A 359 -14.42 15.41 -15.54
CA PHE A 359 -15.55 14.54 -15.87
C PHE A 359 -15.51 13.99 -17.31
N LEU A 360 -16.24 12.89 -17.55
CA LEU A 360 -16.43 12.26 -18.87
C LEU A 360 -17.63 12.79 -19.67
N THR A 361 -18.37 13.75 -19.11
CA THR A 361 -19.56 14.35 -19.73
C THR A 361 -19.25 14.87 -21.12
N GLU A 362 -20.14 14.58 -22.08
CA GLU A 362 -20.02 14.99 -23.50
C GLU A 362 -18.79 14.43 -24.25
N ARG A 363 -17.94 13.62 -23.62
CA ARG A 363 -16.78 13.02 -24.28
C ARG A 363 -17.16 11.78 -25.09
N ARG A 364 -16.49 11.58 -26.22
CA ARG A 364 -16.55 10.33 -27.01
C ARG A 364 -15.45 9.35 -26.63
N GLU A 365 -14.32 9.88 -26.19
CA GLU A 365 -13.14 9.15 -25.73
C GLU A 365 -12.39 10.00 -24.69
N LEU A 366 -11.54 9.35 -23.90
CA LEU A 366 -10.60 10.00 -23.01
C LEU A 366 -9.26 9.28 -23.09
N GLU A 367 -8.24 10.00 -23.52
CA GLU A 367 -6.84 9.60 -23.36
C GLU A 367 -6.12 10.70 -22.56
N GLY A 368 -5.43 10.32 -21.49
CA GLY A 368 -4.78 11.28 -20.61
C GLY A 368 -3.93 10.66 -19.53
N SER A 369 -3.12 11.49 -18.88
CA SER A 369 -2.35 11.12 -17.69
C SER A 369 -2.50 12.18 -16.60
N PHE A 370 -2.62 11.75 -15.35
CA PHE A 370 -2.85 12.60 -14.19
C PHE A 370 -1.93 12.19 -13.04
N VAL A 371 -1.70 13.12 -12.11
CA VAL A 371 -0.97 12.86 -10.86
C VAL A 371 -1.95 13.02 -9.71
N ASP A 372 -2.05 12.03 -8.84
CA ASP A 372 -2.93 12.05 -7.67
C ASP A 372 -2.12 11.97 -6.37
N PHE A 373 -2.40 12.91 -5.46
CA PHE A 373 -1.67 13.09 -4.20
C PHE A 373 -2.39 12.43 -3.01
N SER A 374 -3.58 11.86 -3.23
CA SER A 374 -4.42 11.26 -2.19
C SER A 374 -4.89 9.84 -2.49
N LEU A 375 -4.48 9.23 -3.60
CA LEU A 375 -4.92 7.90 -4.08
C LEU A 375 -3.83 6.80 -3.95
N PRO A 376 -3.57 6.24 -2.76
CA PRO A 376 -2.46 5.32 -2.54
C PRO A 376 -2.69 3.93 -3.14
N LEU A 377 -1.60 3.27 -3.54
CA LEU A 377 -1.53 1.84 -3.88
C LEU A 377 -0.88 1.00 -2.77
N PHE A 378 -0.27 1.61 -1.76
CA PHE A 378 0.33 0.93 -0.61
C PHE A 378 -0.41 1.23 0.69
N GLY A 379 -0.33 0.29 1.63
CA GLY A 379 -0.86 0.45 2.99
C GLY A 379 -2.39 0.38 3.07
N ARG A 380 -2.92 0.63 4.26
CA ARG A 380 -4.33 0.43 4.62
C ARG A 380 -5.34 1.10 3.67
N ASN A 381 -4.99 2.24 3.09
CA ASN A 381 -5.89 2.99 2.23
C ASN A 381 -5.80 2.62 0.74
N SER A 382 -5.03 1.59 0.41
CA SER A 382 -4.80 1.15 -0.96
C SER A 382 -6.10 0.90 -1.74
N ILE A 383 -6.09 1.31 -3.01
CA ILE A 383 -7.16 1.00 -3.96
C ILE A 383 -7.00 -0.34 -4.68
N VAL A 384 -5.89 -1.05 -4.44
CA VAL A 384 -5.63 -2.37 -5.04
C VAL A 384 -6.69 -3.38 -4.59
N GLY A 385 -7.23 -4.14 -5.53
CA GLY A 385 -8.29 -5.12 -5.26
C GLY A 385 -9.70 -4.54 -5.11
N ARG A 386 -9.88 -3.23 -5.27
CA ARG A 386 -11.20 -2.57 -5.30
C ARG A 386 -11.78 -2.54 -6.71
N SER A 387 -12.69 -1.61 -7.00
CA SER A 387 -13.22 -1.43 -8.36
C SER A 387 -13.28 0.04 -8.78
N MET A 388 -13.32 0.25 -10.09
CA MET A 388 -13.62 1.52 -10.73
C MET A 388 -15.05 1.44 -11.28
N VAL A 389 -15.81 2.52 -11.11
CA VAL A 389 -17.17 2.66 -11.66
C VAL A 389 -17.24 3.95 -12.45
N ILE A 390 -17.85 3.88 -13.63
CA ILE A 390 -18.26 5.03 -14.43
C ILE A 390 -19.78 5.14 -14.34
N HIS A 391 -20.26 6.36 -14.12
CA HIS A 391 -21.65 6.69 -13.91
C HIS A 391 -22.24 7.41 -15.13
N GLU A 392 -23.55 7.29 -15.29
CA GLU A 392 -24.36 8.19 -16.11
C GLU A 392 -24.34 9.62 -15.50
N PRO A 393 -24.65 10.67 -16.27
CA PRO A 393 -24.69 12.04 -15.76
C PRO A 393 -25.63 12.26 -14.55
N ASN A 394 -26.66 11.44 -14.39
CA ASN A 394 -27.58 11.46 -13.25
C ASN A 394 -27.02 10.76 -11.99
N GLY A 395 -25.79 10.24 -12.04
CA GLY A 395 -25.14 9.51 -10.95
C GLY A 395 -25.42 8.01 -10.90
N ALA A 396 -26.28 7.47 -11.77
CA ALA A 396 -26.52 6.03 -11.83
C ALA A 396 -25.28 5.28 -12.34
N ARG A 397 -24.99 4.12 -11.75
CA ARG A 397 -23.81 3.31 -12.14
C ARG A 397 -24.01 2.72 -13.54
N PHE A 398 -23.10 2.99 -14.46
CA PHE A 398 -23.22 2.58 -15.86
C PHE A 398 -22.34 1.37 -16.19
N VAL A 399 -21.03 1.47 -15.93
CA VAL A 399 -20.06 0.39 -16.13
C VAL A 399 -19.12 0.29 -14.95
N CYS A 400 -18.59 -0.89 -14.68
CA CYS A 400 -17.67 -1.12 -13.57
C CYS A 400 -16.64 -2.18 -13.94
N SER A 401 -15.46 -2.10 -13.32
CA SER A 401 -14.37 -3.05 -13.50
C SER A 401 -13.50 -3.13 -12.25
N SER A 402 -12.96 -4.31 -11.93
CA SER A 402 -12.09 -4.45 -10.75
C SER A 402 -10.73 -3.81 -11.03
N ILE A 403 -10.13 -3.22 -10.01
CA ILE A 403 -8.73 -2.83 -10.00
C ILE A 403 -7.94 -4.07 -9.66
N GLY A 404 -7.12 -4.54 -10.61
CA GLY A 404 -6.34 -5.76 -10.44
C GLY A 404 -5.22 -5.65 -9.39
N TYR A 405 -4.39 -6.67 -9.37
CA TYR A 405 -3.17 -6.74 -8.56
C TYR A 405 -1.94 -6.55 -9.46
N PRO A 406 -0.81 -6.06 -8.93
CA PRO A 406 0.38 -5.78 -9.74
C PRO A 406 1.14 -7.04 -10.19
N GLY A 407 0.68 -8.23 -9.81
CA GLY A 407 1.25 -9.51 -10.19
C GLY A 407 0.36 -10.68 -9.80
N ALA A 408 0.89 -11.91 -9.93
CA ALA A 408 0.21 -13.11 -9.46
C ALA A 408 0.01 -13.07 -7.94
N VAL A 409 -1.11 -13.62 -7.48
CA VAL A 409 -1.51 -13.58 -6.07
C VAL A 409 -1.70 -14.95 -5.46
N THR A 410 -1.35 -15.05 -4.18
CA THR A 410 -1.75 -16.11 -3.27
C THR A 410 -3.07 -15.73 -2.63
N VAL A 411 -4.07 -16.60 -2.70
CA VAL A 411 -5.42 -16.32 -2.18
C VAL A 411 -5.78 -17.30 -1.08
N GLY A 412 -6.01 -16.80 0.12
CA GLY A 412 -6.66 -17.52 1.21
C GLY A 412 -8.17 -17.39 1.11
N ARG A 413 -8.90 -18.47 1.37
CA ARG A 413 -10.36 -18.51 1.39
C ARG A 413 -10.87 -19.15 2.69
N VAL A 414 -11.82 -18.47 3.30
CA VAL A 414 -12.59 -18.94 4.46
C VAL A 414 -14.05 -19.05 4.04
N VAL A 415 -14.70 -20.17 4.33
CA VAL A 415 -16.13 -20.38 4.03
C VAL A 415 -16.86 -20.71 5.32
N PHE A 416 -17.71 -19.80 5.77
CA PHE A 416 -18.60 -20.03 6.90
C PHE A 416 -19.89 -20.67 6.42
N GLN A 417 -20.37 -21.70 7.13
CA GLN A 417 -21.55 -22.47 6.78
C GLN A 417 -22.70 -22.32 7.79
N PHE A 418 -22.37 -22.13 9.07
CA PHE A 418 -23.34 -21.92 10.15
C PHE A 418 -22.62 -21.43 11.43
N PRO A 419 -23.27 -20.69 12.35
CA PRO A 419 -24.52 -19.92 12.17
C PRO A 419 -24.32 -18.68 11.30
N VAL A 420 -23.06 -18.24 11.13
CA VAL A 420 -22.67 -17.28 10.10
C VAL A 420 -22.46 -18.04 8.80
N VAL A 421 -22.91 -17.44 7.70
CA VAL A 421 -22.71 -17.93 6.33
C VAL A 421 -21.91 -16.91 5.53
N GLY A 422 -21.22 -17.39 4.50
CA GLY A 422 -20.56 -16.52 3.53
C GLY A 422 -19.07 -16.79 3.40
N THR A 423 -18.34 -15.86 2.81
CA THR A 423 -16.94 -16.07 2.41
C THR A 423 -16.06 -14.89 2.79
N VAL A 424 -14.82 -15.21 3.19
CA VAL A 424 -13.72 -14.24 3.29
C VAL A 424 -12.62 -14.63 2.31
N LEU A 425 -12.17 -13.67 1.51
CA LEU A 425 -11.04 -13.80 0.60
C LEU A 425 -9.90 -12.91 1.08
N LEU A 426 -8.71 -13.49 1.26
CA LEU A 426 -7.49 -12.80 1.62
C LEU A 426 -6.51 -12.93 0.45
N THR A 427 -6.06 -11.81 -0.11
CA THR A 427 -5.25 -11.82 -1.34
C THR A 427 -3.94 -11.08 -1.14
N GLN A 428 -2.81 -11.74 -1.41
CA GLN A 428 -1.46 -11.22 -1.24
C GLN A 428 -0.62 -11.50 -2.50
N LEU A 429 0.36 -10.65 -2.83
CA LEU A 429 1.27 -10.94 -3.94
C LEU A 429 2.12 -12.17 -3.66
N THR A 430 2.19 -13.08 -4.62
CA THR A 430 3.03 -14.29 -4.50
C THR A 430 4.51 -13.94 -4.50
N SER A 431 4.91 -12.89 -5.22
CA SER A 431 6.31 -12.46 -5.34
C SER A 431 6.86 -11.76 -4.10
N ASN A 432 5.98 -11.28 -3.20
CA ASN A 432 6.38 -10.52 -2.03
C ASN A 432 5.52 -10.90 -0.81
N PRO A 433 6.02 -11.76 0.10
CA PRO A 433 5.29 -12.18 1.28
C PRO A 433 5.03 -11.05 2.28
N ASP A 434 5.75 -9.92 2.15
CA ASP A 434 5.56 -8.73 2.99
C ASP A 434 4.61 -7.71 2.34
N SER A 435 4.00 -8.01 1.18
CA SER A 435 3.03 -7.10 0.57
C SER A 435 1.75 -7.05 1.38
N ASP A 436 1.03 -5.93 1.26
CA ASP A 436 -0.30 -5.77 1.85
C ASP A 436 -1.25 -6.90 1.43
N VAL A 437 -2.14 -7.30 2.34
CA VAL A 437 -3.19 -8.29 2.12
C VAL A 437 -4.53 -7.58 1.95
N SER A 438 -5.15 -7.73 0.79
CA SER A 438 -6.54 -7.30 0.57
C SER A 438 -7.49 -8.35 1.17
N ILE A 439 -8.41 -7.91 2.04
CA ILE A 439 -9.37 -8.78 2.73
C ILE A 439 -10.78 -8.35 2.31
N PHE A 440 -11.49 -9.21 1.57
CA PHE A 440 -12.88 -9.01 1.20
C PHE A 440 -13.77 -10.01 1.94
N LEU A 441 -14.84 -9.54 2.57
CA LEU A 441 -15.78 -10.33 3.34
C LEU A 441 -17.19 -10.12 2.81
N ASP A 442 -17.98 -11.18 2.76
CA ASP A 442 -19.43 -11.18 2.54
C ASP A 442 -20.02 -12.19 3.53
N LEU A 443 -20.53 -11.69 4.66
CA LEU A 443 -20.90 -12.49 5.82
C LEU A 443 -22.27 -12.04 6.38
N SER A 444 -23.13 -13.03 6.64
CA SER A 444 -24.48 -12.82 7.19
C SER A 444 -24.84 -13.96 8.15
N TYR A 445 -25.91 -13.82 8.92
CA TYR A 445 -26.52 -14.95 9.59
C TYR A 445 -27.21 -15.87 8.59
N GLY A 446 -27.02 -17.18 8.75
CA GLY A 446 -27.62 -18.20 7.88
C GLY A 446 -29.12 -18.43 8.13
N VAL A 447 -29.65 -17.91 9.24
CA VAL A 447 -31.06 -18.03 9.62
C VAL A 447 -31.74 -16.66 9.40
N PRO A 448 -32.68 -16.53 8.45
CA PRO A 448 -33.29 -15.25 8.12
C PRO A 448 -34.04 -14.54 9.27
N SER A 449 -34.48 -15.30 10.28
CA SER A 449 -35.16 -14.75 11.46
C SER A 449 -34.20 -14.28 12.57
N THR A 450 -32.89 -14.43 12.39
CA THR A 450 -31.91 -13.98 13.39
C THR A 450 -31.84 -12.46 13.43
N GLN A 451 -31.92 -11.89 14.63
CA GLN A 451 -31.76 -10.46 14.83
C GLN A 451 -30.35 -10.00 14.45
N ALA A 452 -30.26 -8.84 13.81
CA ALA A 452 -28.97 -8.24 13.48
C ALA A 452 -28.23 -7.80 14.75
N THR A 453 -26.92 -8.03 14.77
CA THR A 453 -26.03 -7.76 15.90
C THR A 453 -24.76 -7.05 15.42
N GLN A 454 -24.04 -6.41 16.34
CA GLN A 454 -22.94 -5.51 16.01
C GLN A 454 -21.69 -5.79 16.84
N GLY A 455 -20.56 -5.30 16.36
CA GLY A 455 -19.33 -5.27 17.14
C GLY A 455 -18.73 -6.65 17.42
N HIS A 456 -18.83 -7.59 16.49
CA HIS A 456 -18.20 -8.90 16.60
C HIS A 456 -16.68 -8.80 16.42
N ASN A 457 -15.93 -9.28 17.41
CA ASN A 457 -14.51 -9.53 17.19
C ASN A 457 -14.34 -10.74 16.25
N TRP A 458 -13.28 -10.72 15.47
CA TRP A 458 -12.89 -11.75 14.53
C TRP A 458 -11.36 -11.81 14.44
N HIS A 459 -10.83 -13.03 14.47
CA HIS A 459 -9.39 -13.28 14.56
C HIS A 459 -8.98 -14.49 13.72
N VAL A 460 -7.75 -14.49 13.24
CA VAL A 460 -7.08 -15.73 12.83
C VAL A 460 -6.65 -16.47 14.10
N HIS A 461 -7.00 -17.74 14.23
CA HIS A 461 -6.64 -18.58 15.36
C HIS A 461 -5.47 -19.51 15.03
N MET A 462 -4.87 -20.13 16.04
CA MET A 462 -3.67 -20.95 15.88
C MET A 462 -3.88 -22.18 15.00
N TYR A 463 -4.98 -22.91 15.18
CA TYR A 463 -5.19 -24.22 14.57
C TYR A 463 -6.38 -24.21 13.61
N PRO A 464 -6.40 -25.10 12.60
CA PRO A 464 -7.62 -25.39 11.86
C PRO A 464 -8.66 -26.03 12.80
N ILE A 465 -9.91 -26.07 12.34
CA ILE A 465 -11.00 -26.77 13.03
C ILE A 465 -10.71 -28.27 12.96
N GLY A 466 -10.68 -28.91 14.13
CA GLY A 466 -10.36 -30.34 14.28
C GLY A 466 -11.50 -31.30 13.93
N SER A 467 -12.74 -30.82 13.81
CA SER A 467 -13.90 -31.61 13.39
C SER A 467 -14.37 -31.24 11.98
N ALA A 468 -14.73 -32.24 11.18
CA ALA A 468 -15.21 -32.04 9.81
C ALA A 468 -16.70 -31.65 9.72
N THR A 469 -17.46 -31.68 10.82
CA THR A 469 -18.89 -31.39 10.85
C THR A 469 -19.21 -30.10 11.60
N ASP A 470 -20.17 -29.36 11.07
CA ASP A 470 -20.58 -28.03 11.55
C ASP A 470 -21.54 -28.07 12.77
N ASP A 471 -22.05 -29.24 13.13
CA ASP A 471 -23.05 -29.47 14.18
C ASP A 471 -22.47 -29.55 15.61
N ASN A 472 -21.15 -29.66 15.76
CA ASN A 472 -20.51 -29.67 17.06
C ASN A 472 -20.44 -28.24 17.64
N LEU A 473 -21.25 -27.97 18.67
CA LEU A 473 -21.29 -26.70 19.42
C LEU A 473 -19.92 -26.27 19.98
N SER A 474 -19.00 -27.22 20.17
CA SER A 474 -17.64 -26.96 20.67
C SER A 474 -16.55 -26.98 19.57
N ARG A 475 -16.92 -27.09 18.29
CA ARG A 475 -15.97 -27.21 17.15
C ARG A 475 -14.94 -26.08 17.13
N CYS A 476 -15.36 -24.87 17.44
CA CYS A 476 -14.48 -23.71 17.44
C CYS A 476 -13.51 -23.72 18.62
N GLY A 477 -13.68 -24.57 19.64
CA GLY A 477 -12.71 -24.75 20.72
C GLY A 477 -11.40 -25.36 20.24
N THR A 478 -11.44 -26.19 19.20
CA THR A 478 -10.24 -26.85 18.63
C THR A 478 -9.25 -25.88 17.99
N THR A 479 -9.68 -24.66 17.65
CA THR A 479 -8.84 -23.67 16.96
C THR A 479 -7.76 -23.05 17.85
N GLY A 480 -7.81 -23.29 19.16
CA GLY A 480 -6.82 -22.74 20.11
C GLY A 480 -6.98 -21.23 20.31
N GLY A 481 -5.90 -20.55 20.73
CA GLY A 481 -5.88 -19.10 20.91
C GLY A 481 -5.77 -18.33 19.59
N HIS A 482 -5.56 -17.01 19.69
CA HIS A 482 -5.32 -16.15 18.54
C HIS A 482 -3.93 -16.43 17.93
N TRP A 483 -3.80 -16.20 16.62
CA TRP A 483 -2.53 -16.37 15.93
C TRP A 483 -1.58 -15.22 16.25
N ASN A 484 -0.60 -15.48 17.12
CA ASN A 484 0.34 -14.49 17.62
C ASN A 484 1.81 -15.00 17.51
N PRO A 485 2.34 -15.19 16.28
CA PRO A 485 3.69 -15.76 16.08
C PRO A 485 4.82 -14.89 16.62
N PHE A 486 4.56 -13.60 16.84
CA PHE A 486 5.55 -12.62 17.25
C PHE A 486 5.43 -12.24 18.74
N ASN A 487 4.58 -12.95 19.49
CA ASN A 487 4.37 -12.78 20.92
C ASN A 487 4.05 -11.33 21.31
N ALA A 488 3.14 -10.69 20.57
CA ALA A 488 2.57 -9.40 20.96
C ALA A 488 1.92 -9.53 22.34
N ASN A 489 2.18 -8.59 23.26
CA ASN A 489 1.66 -8.69 24.62
C ASN A 489 0.21 -8.19 24.71
N VAL A 490 -0.74 -9.10 24.49
CA VAL A 490 -2.18 -8.80 24.54
C VAL A 490 -2.74 -8.58 25.94
N THR A 491 -1.96 -8.92 26.98
CA THR A 491 -2.37 -8.73 28.39
C THR A 491 -1.97 -7.37 28.96
N ASP A 492 -1.16 -6.62 28.21
CA ASP A 492 -0.80 -5.26 28.58
C ASP A 492 -2.03 -4.35 28.47
N GLY A 493 -2.31 -3.56 29.51
CA GLY A 493 -3.41 -2.58 29.48
C GLY A 493 -3.26 -1.53 28.38
N THR A 494 -2.07 -1.39 27.79
CA THR A 494 -1.80 -0.51 26.65
C THR A 494 -2.11 -1.15 25.29
N TYR A 495 -2.34 -2.48 25.21
CA TYR A 495 -2.59 -3.17 23.94
C TYR A 495 -3.77 -2.56 23.18
N ALA A 496 -4.88 -2.29 23.86
CA ALA A 496 -6.07 -1.66 23.23
C ALA A 496 -5.81 -0.23 22.71
N THR A 497 -4.78 0.44 23.22
CA THR A 497 -4.37 1.79 22.78
C THR A 497 -3.40 1.70 21.60
N TYR A 498 -2.54 0.67 21.60
CA TYR A 498 -1.42 0.52 20.66
C TYR A 498 -1.82 -0.27 19.42
N CYS A 499 -2.58 -1.35 19.61
CA CYS A 499 -3.15 -2.11 18.53
C CYS A 499 -4.39 -1.39 17.98
N ARG A 500 -4.19 -0.70 16.87
CA ARG A 500 -5.22 0.08 16.19
C ARG A 500 -4.89 0.14 14.70
N PRO A 501 -5.84 0.58 13.86
CA PRO A 501 -5.64 0.54 12.42
C PRO A 501 -4.48 1.40 11.89
N GLU A 502 -4.05 2.42 12.62
CA GLU A 502 -2.90 3.28 12.28
C GLU A 502 -1.55 2.70 12.71
N SER A 503 -1.53 1.69 13.59
CA SER A 503 -0.33 1.05 14.14
C SER A 503 -0.48 -0.48 14.15
N GLN A 504 -0.77 -1.05 12.98
CA GLN A 504 -1.04 -2.48 12.83
C GLN A 504 0.15 -3.39 13.23
N PHE A 505 1.39 -2.91 13.26
CA PHE A 505 2.51 -3.74 13.76
C PHE A 505 2.53 -3.89 15.27
N ALA A 506 1.79 -3.06 16.01
CA ALA A 506 1.62 -3.23 17.46
C ALA A 506 0.55 -4.27 17.82
N CYS A 507 -0.17 -4.79 16.83
CA CYS A 507 -1.19 -5.81 17.02
C CYS A 507 -0.61 -7.22 16.98
N GLU A 508 -1.25 -8.15 17.67
CA GLU A 508 -1.07 -9.55 17.30
C GLU A 508 -1.54 -9.76 15.85
N ILE A 509 -0.83 -10.59 15.09
CA ILE A 509 -1.10 -10.75 13.64
C ILE A 509 -2.53 -11.22 13.37
N GLY A 510 -3.05 -12.09 14.23
CA GLY A 510 -4.39 -12.64 14.13
C GLY A 510 -5.50 -11.65 14.46
N ASP A 511 -5.22 -10.49 15.06
CA ASP A 511 -6.24 -9.51 15.45
C ASP A 511 -6.67 -8.61 14.31
N LEU A 512 -7.56 -9.17 13.49
CA LEU A 512 -8.14 -8.47 12.35
C LEU A 512 -9.19 -7.43 12.78
N SER A 513 -9.71 -7.52 14.01
CA SER A 513 -10.71 -6.60 14.53
C SER A 513 -10.11 -5.25 14.86
N SER A 514 -9.04 -5.25 15.65
CA SER A 514 -8.36 -4.05 16.11
C SER A 514 -7.51 -3.42 15.00
N LYS A 515 -6.94 -4.24 14.10
CA LYS A 515 -6.23 -3.74 12.90
C LYS A 515 -7.16 -3.10 11.86
N ASN A 516 -8.42 -3.52 11.82
CA ASN A 516 -9.40 -3.04 10.85
C ASN A 516 -10.63 -2.47 11.54
N ARG A 517 -11.68 -3.29 11.67
CA ARG A 517 -12.93 -2.97 12.36
C ARG A 517 -13.58 -4.27 12.80
N ARG A 518 -14.36 -4.20 13.88
CA ARG A 518 -15.31 -5.26 14.25
C ARG A 518 -16.41 -5.42 13.19
N LEU A 519 -16.97 -6.62 13.11
CA LEU A 519 -17.99 -6.96 12.11
C LEU A 519 -19.39 -6.70 12.67
N ASP A 520 -20.29 -6.27 11.80
CA ASP A 520 -21.72 -6.24 12.05
C ASP A 520 -22.37 -7.34 11.21
N LEU A 521 -23.32 -8.07 11.79
CA LEU A 521 -23.93 -9.25 11.15
C LEU A 521 -25.45 -9.07 11.10
N GLY A 522 -26.00 -9.20 9.91
CA GLY A 522 -27.45 -9.22 9.67
C GLY A 522 -27.90 -10.51 9.00
N PRO A 523 -29.21 -10.80 8.96
CA PRO A 523 -29.76 -12.00 8.32
C PRO A 523 -29.83 -11.91 6.79
N GLU A 524 -29.74 -10.71 6.21
CA GLU A 524 -29.82 -10.49 4.77
C GLU A 524 -28.47 -10.82 4.11
N VAL A 525 -28.49 -11.72 3.12
CA VAL A 525 -27.29 -12.19 2.41
C VAL A 525 -27.02 -11.33 1.18
N GLY A 526 -25.74 -11.00 0.96
CA GLY A 526 -25.29 -10.36 -0.27
C GLY A 526 -25.66 -8.88 -0.40
N VAL A 527 -26.23 -8.26 0.63
CA VAL A 527 -26.50 -6.82 0.71
C VAL A 527 -25.24 -6.05 1.08
N LEU A 528 -25.24 -4.73 0.83
CA LEU A 528 -24.13 -3.83 1.18
C LEU A 528 -23.66 -4.00 2.64
N ALA A 529 -24.60 -4.07 3.59
CA ALA A 529 -24.29 -4.16 5.03
C ALA A 529 -23.57 -5.46 5.44
N ALA A 530 -23.68 -6.53 4.66
CA ALA A 530 -23.01 -7.81 4.91
C ALA A 530 -21.55 -7.84 4.42
N LYS A 531 -21.11 -6.80 3.71
CA LYS A 531 -19.83 -6.78 3.00
C LYS A 531 -18.85 -5.79 3.59
N SER A 532 -17.58 -6.17 3.59
CA SER A 532 -16.48 -5.30 4.03
C SER A 532 -15.23 -5.55 3.20
N PHE A 533 -14.40 -4.52 3.04
CA PHE A 533 -13.12 -4.61 2.37
C PHE A 533 -12.05 -3.85 3.16
N PHE A 534 -10.97 -4.54 3.47
CA PHE A 534 -9.84 -4.00 4.22
C PHE A 534 -8.52 -4.25 3.50
N THR A 535 -7.50 -3.47 3.85
CA THR A 535 -6.12 -3.75 3.48
C THR A 535 -5.31 -3.86 4.77
N ASP A 536 -4.74 -5.03 5.01
CA ASP A 536 -3.92 -5.34 6.18
C ASP A 536 -2.45 -5.36 5.78
N SER A 537 -1.61 -4.60 6.49
CA SER A 537 -0.19 -4.44 6.16
C SER A 537 0.72 -5.41 6.92
N THR A 538 0.19 -6.24 7.83
CA THR A 538 0.99 -7.11 8.71
C THR A 538 0.62 -8.60 8.61
N LEU A 539 -0.55 -8.93 8.08
CA LEU A 539 -0.97 -10.30 7.83
C LEU A 539 -0.12 -10.95 6.74
N LEU A 540 0.14 -12.26 6.89
CA LEU A 540 1.00 -13.03 5.97
C LEU A 540 0.25 -14.26 5.48
N LEU A 541 0.26 -14.51 4.16
CA LEU A 541 -0.36 -15.69 3.53
C LEU A 541 0.65 -16.74 3.06
N SER A 542 1.94 -16.51 3.29
CA SER A 542 3.02 -17.42 2.92
C SER A 542 4.16 -17.38 3.95
N GLY A 543 5.11 -18.29 3.83
CA GLY A 543 6.18 -18.48 4.81
C GLY A 543 5.73 -19.23 6.06
N THR A 544 6.64 -19.36 7.03
CA THR A 544 6.44 -20.11 8.29
C THR A 544 5.37 -19.50 9.19
N THR A 545 5.15 -18.19 9.08
CA THR A 545 4.16 -17.43 9.84
C THR A 545 2.83 -17.27 9.10
N SER A 546 2.62 -18.02 8.01
CA SER A 546 1.41 -17.95 7.20
C SER A 546 0.13 -18.17 8.02
N SER A 547 -0.91 -17.43 7.65
CA SER A 547 -2.27 -17.62 8.16
C SER A 547 -3.01 -18.76 7.44
N ILE A 548 -2.53 -19.19 6.26
CA ILE A 548 -3.10 -20.34 5.55
C ILE A 548 -2.81 -21.63 6.34
N GLY A 549 -3.80 -22.52 6.41
CA GLY A 549 -3.74 -23.75 7.22
C GLY A 549 -4.24 -23.56 8.65
N ARG A 550 -4.74 -22.37 8.97
CA ARG A 550 -5.34 -22.02 10.27
C ARG A 550 -6.85 -21.88 10.15
N SER A 551 -7.47 -21.15 11.07
CA SER A 551 -8.90 -20.86 11.05
C SER A 551 -9.16 -19.38 11.29
N LEU A 552 -10.30 -18.90 10.80
CA LEU A 552 -10.85 -17.60 11.15
C LEU A 552 -12.03 -17.83 12.08
N VAL A 553 -12.07 -17.11 13.19
CA VAL A 553 -13.10 -17.22 14.23
C VAL A 553 -13.80 -15.88 14.39
N ILE A 554 -15.13 -15.93 14.53
CA ILE A 554 -15.98 -14.78 14.85
C ILE A 554 -16.52 -15.01 16.27
N HIS A 555 -16.43 -13.97 17.09
CA HIS A 555 -16.85 -13.97 18.48
C HIS A 555 -18.22 -13.33 18.67
N ALA A 556 -18.76 -13.40 19.89
CA ALA A 556 -20.05 -12.84 20.25
C ALA A 556 -20.08 -11.32 20.03
N GLU A 557 -21.31 -10.81 19.90
CA GLU A 557 -21.59 -9.39 19.71
C GLU A 557 -21.00 -8.50 20.82
N ASN A 558 -20.92 -7.19 20.56
CA ASN A 558 -20.44 -6.19 21.52
C ASN A 558 -19.04 -6.49 22.08
N GLY A 559 -18.20 -7.17 21.29
CA GLY A 559 -16.86 -7.60 21.67
C GLY A 559 -16.83 -8.77 22.67
N GLY A 560 -17.92 -9.53 22.79
CA GLY A 560 -18.00 -10.67 23.70
C GLY A 560 -16.96 -11.75 23.40
N GLY A 561 -16.46 -12.41 24.44
CA GLY A 561 -15.44 -13.45 24.34
C GLY A 561 -15.85 -14.77 23.65
N PRO A 562 -17.09 -15.30 23.83
CA PRO A 562 -17.50 -16.57 23.25
C PRO A 562 -17.35 -16.62 21.72
N ARG A 563 -16.99 -17.79 21.18
CA ARG A 563 -16.86 -18.02 19.73
C ARG A 563 -18.23 -18.41 19.17
N ILE A 564 -18.74 -17.68 18.18
CA ILE A 564 -20.05 -17.96 17.57
C ILE A 564 -19.93 -18.67 16.23
N ALA A 565 -18.83 -18.47 15.50
CA ALA A 565 -18.58 -19.14 14.24
C ALA A 565 -17.09 -19.30 13.99
N CYS A 566 -16.71 -20.32 13.24
CA CYS A 566 -15.35 -20.53 12.80
C CYS A 566 -15.35 -21.28 11.47
N ALA A 567 -14.30 -21.04 10.67
CA ALA A 567 -14.05 -21.75 9.42
C ALA A 567 -12.55 -21.85 9.12
N ASN A 568 -12.15 -22.89 8.39
CA ASN A 568 -10.76 -23.09 7.99
C ASN A 568 -10.32 -22.06 6.94
N LEU A 569 -9.13 -21.50 7.12
CA LEU A 569 -8.46 -20.64 6.16
C LEU A 569 -7.60 -21.50 5.24
N THR A 570 -8.10 -21.76 4.04
CA THR A 570 -7.50 -22.67 3.06
C THR A 570 -6.97 -21.91 1.85
N LEU A 571 -6.00 -22.49 1.13
CA LEU A 571 -5.53 -21.93 -0.13
C LEU A 571 -6.61 -22.10 -1.20
N LEU A 572 -7.05 -21.00 -1.83
CA LEU A 572 -7.88 -21.03 -3.02
C LEU A 572 -7.00 -21.27 -4.25
N ARG A 573 -7.23 -22.39 -4.93
CA ARG A 573 -6.63 -22.65 -6.25
C ARG A 573 -7.43 -21.93 -7.31
N LEU A 574 -6.79 -21.02 -8.02
CA LEU A 574 -7.41 -20.30 -9.13
C LEU A 574 -7.68 -21.25 -10.31
N PRO A 575 -8.81 -21.10 -11.01
CA PRO A 575 -9.15 -21.97 -12.14
C PRO A 575 -8.11 -21.89 -13.26
N ALA A 576 -7.72 -23.06 -13.78
CA ALA A 576 -6.98 -23.19 -15.02
C ALA A 576 -7.51 -24.41 -15.79
N ALA A 577 -7.62 -24.27 -17.11
CA ALA A 577 -8.03 -25.33 -18.01
C ALA A 577 -7.16 -25.28 -19.27
N SER A 578 -6.99 -26.41 -19.94
CA SER A 578 -6.34 -26.46 -21.25
C SER A 578 -7.12 -27.40 -22.16
N THR A 579 -7.16 -27.10 -23.44
CA THR A 579 -7.63 -28.07 -24.44
C THR A 579 -6.67 -29.26 -24.46
N GLY A 580 -7.19 -30.43 -24.83
CA GLY A 580 -6.32 -31.53 -25.26
C GLY A 580 -5.56 -31.17 -26.54
N SER A 581 -4.73 -32.11 -27.02
CA SER A 581 -4.10 -32.00 -28.33
C SER A 581 -5.15 -31.85 -29.43
N TRP A 582 -4.96 -30.89 -30.32
CA TRP A 582 -5.82 -30.68 -31.48
C TRP A 582 -5.92 -31.95 -32.35
N LEU A 583 -7.13 -32.43 -32.62
CA LEU A 583 -7.44 -33.61 -33.46
C LEU A 583 -8.17 -33.17 -34.75
N GLY A 584 -7.58 -32.25 -35.52
CA GLY A 584 -8.10 -31.85 -36.84
C GLY A 584 -7.48 -32.68 -37.98
N GLY A 585 -8.08 -32.64 -39.17
CA GLY A 585 -7.49 -33.24 -40.37
C GLY A 585 -6.16 -32.55 -40.75
N GLY A 586 -5.17 -33.34 -41.17
CA GLY A 586 -3.83 -32.85 -41.58
C GLY A 586 -2.79 -32.86 -40.47
N VAL A 587 -1.77 -31.99 -40.60
CA VAL A 587 -0.62 -31.85 -39.67
C VAL A 587 -0.77 -30.70 -38.66
N SER A 588 -1.94 -30.05 -38.65
CA SER A 588 -2.26 -28.94 -37.73
C SER A 588 -2.23 -29.41 -36.28
N THR A 589 -1.46 -28.74 -35.42
CA THR A 589 -1.41 -29.05 -33.99
C THR A 589 -1.48 -27.78 -33.15
N GLY A 590 -1.95 -27.91 -31.91
CA GLY A 590 -2.02 -26.79 -31.00
C GLY A 590 -2.74 -27.08 -29.70
N SER A 591 -2.75 -26.08 -28.83
CA SER A 591 -3.44 -26.08 -27.56
C SER A 591 -3.88 -24.67 -27.17
N VAL A 592 -5.03 -24.56 -26.50
CA VAL A 592 -5.48 -23.32 -25.87
C VAL A 592 -5.49 -23.53 -24.36
N ARG A 593 -4.87 -22.63 -23.61
CA ARG A 593 -4.87 -22.62 -22.14
C ARG A 593 -5.64 -21.41 -21.62
N PHE A 594 -6.52 -21.67 -20.67
CA PHE A 594 -7.31 -20.69 -19.93
C PHE A 594 -6.81 -20.64 -18.48
N SER A 595 -6.60 -19.46 -17.93
CA SER A 595 -6.25 -19.31 -16.50
C SER A 595 -6.78 -18.01 -15.91
N GLN A 596 -6.92 -17.97 -14.59
CA GLN A 596 -7.13 -16.73 -13.84
C GLN A 596 -5.98 -16.53 -12.88
N ASP A 597 -5.51 -15.28 -12.79
CA ASP A 597 -4.37 -14.91 -11.93
C ASP A 597 -4.80 -14.25 -10.61
N SER A 598 -6.09 -13.93 -10.47
CA SER A 598 -6.74 -13.47 -9.24
C SER A 598 -8.23 -13.85 -9.24
N PRO A 599 -8.93 -13.83 -8.09
CA PRO A 599 -10.33 -14.28 -8.02
C PRO A 599 -11.29 -13.44 -8.89
N GLN A 600 -11.03 -12.13 -9.00
CA GLN A 600 -11.81 -11.20 -9.84
C GLN A 600 -11.08 -10.86 -11.14
N GLY A 601 -10.03 -11.60 -11.47
CA GLY A 601 -9.25 -11.43 -12.68
C GLY A 601 -9.98 -11.92 -13.92
N LEU A 602 -9.73 -11.24 -15.04
CA LEU A 602 -10.14 -11.72 -16.36
C LEU A 602 -9.51 -13.08 -16.64
N THR A 603 -10.23 -13.93 -17.37
CA THR A 603 -9.66 -15.17 -17.91
C THR A 603 -8.60 -14.82 -18.95
N LYS A 604 -7.36 -15.25 -18.72
CA LYS A 604 -6.27 -15.18 -19.69
C LYS A 604 -6.38 -16.36 -20.64
N LEU A 605 -6.31 -16.09 -21.95
CA LEU A 605 -6.26 -17.10 -23.00
C LEU A 605 -4.86 -17.10 -23.61
N ASN A 606 -4.18 -18.25 -23.57
CA ASN A 606 -2.93 -18.47 -24.27
C ASN A 606 -3.16 -19.50 -25.39
N VAL A 607 -2.95 -19.09 -26.63
CA VAL A 607 -3.23 -19.86 -27.84
C VAL A 607 -1.92 -20.20 -28.53
N SER A 608 -1.63 -21.50 -28.66
CA SER A 608 -0.50 -22.01 -29.44
C SER A 608 -1.03 -22.88 -30.56
N LEU A 609 -0.82 -22.46 -31.81
CA LEU A 609 -1.26 -23.18 -33.01
C LEU A 609 -0.08 -23.26 -33.99
N SER A 610 0.06 -24.39 -34.67
CA SER A 610 1.12 -24.64 -35.65
C SER A 610 0.59 -25.46 -36.83
N ASN A 611 1.31 -25.42 -37.95
CA ASN A 611 1.00 -26.16 -39.19
C ASN A 611 -0.40 -25.87 -39.77
N LEU A 612 -0.91 -24.65 -39.58
CA LEU A 612 -2.24 -24.23 -40.05
C LEU A 612 -2.39 -24.14 -41.59
N GLY A 613 -1.31 -24.30 -42.34
CA GLY A 613 -1.25 -24.07 -43.79
C GLY A 613 -1.69 -25.25 -44.68
N GLY A 614 -2.28 -26.30 -44.12
CA GLY A 614 -2.69 -27.51 -44.84
C GLY A 614 -4.20 -27.77 -44.82
N LEU A 615 -5.03 -26.72 -44.88
CA LEU A 615 -6.50 -26.82 -44.99
C LEU A 615 -6.96 -26.93 -46.44
#